data_AF-A0A0Q1ACR9-F1
#
_entry.id   AF-A0A0Q1ACR9-F1
#
_cell.length_a   1.000
_cell.length_b   1.000
_cell.length_c   1.000
_cell.angle_alpha   90.00
_cell.angle_beta   90.00
_cell.angle_gamma   90.00
#
_symmetry.space_group_name_H-M   'P 1'
#
loop_
_entity.id
_entity.type
_entity.pdbx_description
1 polymer ?
#
loop_
_entity_poly.entity_id
_entity_poly.type
_entity_poly.pdbx_seq_one_letter_code
_entity_poly.pdbx_strand_id
1 'polypeptide(L)' 'MTWNEAILEVLQQHEDEPVKLQKIYCELSNHPLVTDQHRKSWKPGLQPRYQCWIRRCLTNLIREGKVKRTQTATYQFLHS' A
#
# COMPACT_ATOMS: atom_id res chain seq x y z
N MET A 1 -14.09 5.69 0.31
CA MET A 1 -12.79 5.12 -0.08
C MET A 1 -12.09 4.54 1.12
N THR A 2 -11.71 3.27 1.07
CA THR A 2 -10.96 2.54 2.11
C THR A 2 -9.48 2.48 1.76
N TRP A 3 -8.63 2.08 2.72
CA TRP A 3 -7.20 1.84 2.46
C TRP A 3 -6.97 0.74 1.41
N ASN A 4 -7.79 -0.31 1.43
CA ASN A 4 -7.72 -1.38 0.45
C ASN A 4 -8.02 -0.84 -0.95
N GLU A 5 -9.08 -0.05 -1.10
CA GLU A 5 -9.45 0.58 -2.38
C GLU A 5 -8.35 1.50 -2.90
N ALA A 6 -7.80 2.38 -2.06
CA ALA A 6 -6.73 3.29 -2.46
C ALA A 6 -5.44 2.55 -2.88
N ILE A 7 -5.09 1.45 -2.20
CA ILE A 7 -3.94 0.63 -2.58
C ILE A 7 -4.20 -0.10 -3.91
N LEU A 8 -5.41 -0.60 -4.12
CA LEU A 8 -5.78 -1.23 -5.38
C LEU A 8 -5.74 -0.24 -6.53
N GLU A 9 -6.23 0.99 -6.35
CA GLU A 9 -6.17 2.05 -7.36
C GLU A 9 -4.71 2.34 -7.77
N VAL A 10 -3.80 2.48 -6.80
CA VAL A 10 -2.35 2.65 -7.08
C VAL A 10 -1.77 1.46 -7.86
N LEU A 11 -2.19 0.24 -7.53
CA LEU A 11 -1.69 -0.95 -8.25
C LEU A 11 -2.33 -1.10 -9.64
N GLN A 12 -3.58 -0.68 -9.82
CA GLN A 12 -4.29 -0.67 -11.11
C GLN A 12 -3.70 0.35 -12.08
N GLN A 13 -3.24 1.51 -11.59
CA GLN A 13 -2.49 2.47 -12.41
C GLN A 13 -1.17 1.91 -12.98
N HIS A 14 -0.73 0.75 -12.47
CA HIS A 14 0.46 0.02 -12.91
C HIS A 14 0.13 -1.44 -13.24
N GLU A 15 -1.02 -1.70 -13.85
CA GLU A 15 -1.50 -3.07 -14.04
C GLU A 15 -0.50 -4.00 -14.74
N ASP A 16 0.21 -3.47 -15.73
CA ASP A 16 1.20 -4.20 -16.53
C ASP A 16 2.52 -4.45 -15.78
N GLU A 17 2.77 -3.76 -14.66
CA GLU A 17 4.07 -3.74 -14.01
C GLU A 17 4.00 -4.00 -12.48
N PRO A 18 4.88 -4.87 -11.95
CA PRO A 18 5.01 -5.03 -10.51
C PRO A 18 5.47 -3.73 -9.81
N VAL A 19 4.71 -3.29 -8.81
CA VAL A 19 4.94 -2.06 -8.05
C VAL A 19 5.72 -2.33 -6.77
N LYS A 20 6.81 -1.59 -6.56
CA LYS A 20 7.58 -1.63 -5.31
C LYS A 20 6.80 -0.98 -4.15
N LEU A 21 6.94 -1.54 -2.96
CA LEU A 21 6.32 -1.06 -1.73
C LEU A 21 6.62 0.42 -1.44
N GLN A 22 7.85 0.86 -1.73
CA GLN A 22 8.20 2.28 -1.56
C GLN A 22 7.44 3.19 -2.52
N LYS A 23 7.13 2.75 -3.73
CA LYS A 23 6.31 3.51 -4.68
C LYS A 23 4.88 3.63 -4.15
N ILE A 24 4.30 2.54 -3.63
CA ILE A 24 2.98 2.55 -2.96
C ILE A 24 2.96 3.55 -1.79
N TYR A 25 4.02 3.62 -0.99
CA TYR A 25 4.12 4.62 0.08
C TYR A 25 4.18 6.05 -0.44
N CYS A 26 4.94 6.29 -1.51
CA CYS A 26 5.10 7.61 -2.11
C CYS A 26 3.75 8.12 -2.65
N GLU A 27 3.07 7.32 -3.46
CA GLU A 27 1.75 7.64 -4.03
C GLU A 27 0.73 7.93 -2.93
N LEU A 28 0.68 7.08 -1.90
CA LEU A 28 -0.31 7.24 -0.83
C LEU A 28 0.07 8.30 0.20
N SER A 29 1.32 8.78 0.28
CA SER A 29 1.75 9.71 1.33
C SER A 29 0.96 11.03 1.37
N ASN A 30 0.47 11.47 0.21
CA ASN A 30 -0.34 12.68 0.03
C ASN A 30 -1.84 12.37 -0.13
N HIS A 31 -2.24 11.11 -0.07
CA HIS A 31 -3.63 10.72 -0.22
C HIS A 31 -4.47 11.24 0.95
N PRO A 32 -5.73 11.70 0.74
CA PRO A 32 -6.59 12.22 1.82
C PRO A 32 -6.82 11.26 3.00
N LEU A 33 -6.63 9.95 2.78
CA LEU A 33 -6.68 8.94 3.86
C LEU A 33 -5.50 9.05 4.84
N VAL A 34 -4.37 9.62 4.41
CA VAL A 34 -3.18 9.81 5.23
C VAL A 34 -3.27 11.13 5.99
N THR A 35 -4.01 11.09 7.10
CA THR A 35 -4.06 12.22 8.05
C THR A 35 -2.72 12.43 8.76
N ASP A 36 -2.54 13.60 9.40
CA ASP A 36 -1.32 13.92 10.15
C ASP A 36 -1.00 12.90 11.25
N GLN A 37 -2.02 12.29 11.85
CA GLN A 37 -1.82 11.21 12.81
C GLN A 37 -1.14 9.99 12.18
N HIS A 38 -1.47 9.66 10.93
CA HIS A 38 -0.87 8.54 10.22
C HIS A 38 0.57 8.83 9.76
N ARG A 39 0.90 10.11 9.53
CA ARG A 39 2.26 10.57 9.19
C ARG A 39 3.21 10.49 10.38
N LYS A 40 2.69 10.64 11.60
CA LYS A 40 3.48 10.46 12.81
C LYS A 40 3.88 9.00 13.00
N SER A 41 5.14 8.77 13.36
CA SER A 41 5.62 7.47 13.79
C SER A 41 4.99 7.08 15.13
N TRP A 42 4.81 5.78 15.37
CA TRP A 42 4.28 5.32 16.66
C TRP A 42 5.30 5.48 17.80
N LYS A 43 6.60 5.39 17.47
CA LYS A 43 7.75 5.74 18.30
C LYS A 43 8.71 6.65 17.51
N PRO A 44 9.44 7.55 18.17
CA PRO A 44 10.49 8.35 17.53
C PRO A 44 11.49 7.45 16.78
N GLY A 45 11.88 7.85 15.56
CA GLY A 45 12.85 7.12 14.73
C GLY A 45 12.32 5.90 13.98
N LEU A 46 11.04 5.51 14.17
CA LEU A 46 10.43 4.42 13.41
C LEU A 46 9.64 4.91 12.19
N GLN A 47 9.22 3.97 11.35
CA GLN A 47 8.39 4.25 10.17
C GLN A 47 7.03 4.88 10.55
N PRO A 48 6.48 5.76 9.69
CA PRO A 48 5.14 6.33 9.84
C PRO A 48 4.05 5.26 9.97
N ARG A 49 2.99 5.57 10.72
CA ARG A 49 1.86 4.64 10.94
C ARG A 49 1.15 4.26 9.64
N TYR A 50 1.08 5.16 8.65
CA TYR A 50 0.46 4.84 7.36
C TYR A 50 1.19 3.70 6.64
N GLN A 51 2.52 3.61 6.74
CA GLN A 51 3.29 2.55 6.11
C GLN A 51 2.97 1.19 6.74
N CYS A 52 2.80 1.14 8.07
CA CYS A 52 2.33 -0.06 8.76
C CYS A 52 0.93 -0.48 8.28
N TRP A 53 0.02 0.49 8.13
CA TRP A 53 -1.33 0.24 7.64
C TRP A 53 -1.33 -0.30 6.20
N ILE A 54 -0.53 0.29 5.31
CA ILE A 54 -0.40 -0.19 3.93
C ILE A 54 0.08 -1.64 3.89
N ARG A 55 1.11 -2.01 4.67
CA ARG A 55 1.59 -3.40 4.74
C ARG A 55 0.49 -4.38 5.20
N ARG A 56 -0.31 -3.97 6.19
CA ARG A 56 -1.43 -4.77 6.70
C ARG A 56 -2.49 -4.96 5.62
N CYS A 57 -2.85 -3.90 4.91
CA CYS A 57 -3.82 -3.95 3.82
C CYS A 57 -3.33 -4.82 2.66
N LEU A 58 -2.06 -4.68 2.24
CA LEU A 58 -1.46 -5.55 1.22
C LEU A 58 -1.49 -7.03 1.61
N THR A 59 -1.27 -7.34 2.90
CA THR A 59 -1.38 -8.73 3.39
C THR A 59 -2.81 -9.27 3.24
N ASN A 60 -3.82 -8.45 3.53
CA ASN A 60 -5.21 -8.84 3.35
C ASN A 60 -5.57 -8.99 1.86
N LEU A 61 -5.17 -8.05 1.01
CA LEU A 61 -5.41 -8.10 -0.44
C LEU A 61 -4.77 -9.33 -1.10
N ILE A 62 -3.62 -9.77 -0.60
CA ILE A 62 -2.99 -11.03 -1.03
C ILE A 62 -3.84 -12.24 -0.62
N ARG A 63 -4.36 -12.27 0.61
CA ARG A 63 -5.23 -13.35 1.08
C ARG A 63 -6.55 -13.40 0.32
N GLU A 64 -7.06 -12.24 -0.11
CA GLU A 64 -8.27 -12.11 -0.93
C GLU A 64 -8.03 -12.44 -2.41
N GLY A 65 -6.78 -12.71 -2.84
CA GLY A 65 -6.46 -13.02 -4.24
C GLY A 65 -6.49 -11.84 -5.20
N LYS A 66 -6.61 -10.60 -4.71
CA LYS A 66 -6.66 -9.38 -5.54
C LYS A 66 -5.29 -8.84 -5.93
N VAL A 67 -4.26 -9.21 -5.17
CA VAL A 67 -2.89 -8.76 -5.35
C VAL A 67 -1.97 -9.96 -5.15
N LYS A 68 -0.94 -10.10 -5.98
CA LYS A 68 0.15 -11.04 -5.70
C LYS A 68 1.42 -10.30 -5.30
N ARG A 69 2.22 -10.92 -4.43
CA ARG A 69 3.59 -10.49 -4.19
C ARG A 69 4.50 -11.22 -5.17
N THR A 70 5.10 -10.49 -6.11
CA THR A 70 5.96 -11.08 -7.15
C THR A 70 7.38 -11.29 -6.64
N GLN A 71 7.88 -10.39 -5.79
CA GLN A 71 9.22 -10.43 -5.20
C GLN A 71 9.23 -9.80 -3.81
N THR A 72 10.42 -9.68 -3.19
CA THR A 72 10.56 -8.98 -1.93
C THR A 72 10.09 -7.52 -2.06
N ALA A 73 9.07 -7.15 -1.30
CA ALA A 73 8.48 -5.81 -1.28
C ALA A 73 7.99 -5.33 -2.67
N THR A 74 7.56 -6.23 -3.55
CA THR A 74 7.01 -5.90 -4.87
C THR A 74 5.67 -6.60 -5.06
N TYR A 75 4.67 -5.87 -5.53
CA TYR A 75 3.27 -6.27 -5.57
C TYR A 75 2.69 -6.01 -6.96
N GLN A 76 1.85 -6.90 -7.46
CA GLN A 76 1.17 -6.74 -8.74
C GLN A 76 -0.33 -6.96 -8.54
N PHE A 77 -1.14 -6.11 -9.17
CA PHE A 77 -2.58 -6.31 -9.23
C PHE A 77 -2.91 -7.61 -9.97
N LEU A 78 -3.97 -8.29 -9.54
CA LEU A 78 -4.52 -9.44 -10.23
C LEU A 78 -5.88 -9.04 -10.78
N HIS A 79 -6.04 -9.07 -12.10
CA HIS A 79 -7.36 -9.06 -12.72
C HIS A 79 -8.10 -10.33 -12.26
N SER A 80 -9.13 -10.13 -11.43
CA SER A 80 -10.17 -11.12 -11.14
C SER A 80 -11.45 -10.73 -11.86
#